data_AF-A0A354T6B5-F1
#
_entry.id   AF-A0A354T6B5-F1
#
_cell.length_a   1.000
_cell.length_b   1.000
_cell.length_c   1.000
_cell.angle_alpha   90.00
_cell.angle_beta   90.00
_cell.angle_gamma   90.00
#
_symmetry.space_group_name_H-M   'P 1'
#
loop_
_entity.id
_entity.type
_entity.pdbx_description
1 polymer ?
#
loop_
_entity_poly.entity_id
_entity_poly.type
_entity_poly.pdbx_seq_one_letter_code
_entity_poly.pdbx_strand_id
1 'polypeptide(L)' 'MTDEERTLAKRWVDTWKAAGPLLEKVREEDIRASDTMRDFQIYAGLAEMEVKKRPPPPTSGLVEQQRWFMKLAAS' A
#
# COMPACT_ATOMS: atom_id res chain seq x y z
N MET A 1 -23.08 -27.14 19.37
CA MET A 1 -21.95 -27.63 18.57
C MET A 1 -21.92 -29.13 18.69
N THR A 2 -22.09 -29.84 17.58
CA THR A 2 -22.08 -31.31 17.53
C THR A 2 -20.65 -31.84 17.68
N ASP A 3 -20.50 -33.13 17.98
CA ASP A 3 -19.17 -33.76 18.08
C ASP A 3 -18.45 -33.82 16.73
N GLU A 4 -19.22 -33.89 15.62
CA GLU A 4 -18.70 -33.80 14.26
C GLU A 4 -18.12 -32.41 13.98
N GLU A 5 -18.84 -31.35 14.35
CA GLU A 5 -18.38 -29.97 14.23
C GLU A 5 -17.11 -29.74 15.07
N ARG A 6 -17.05 -30.32 16.29
CA ARG A 6 -15.85 -30.24 17.16
C ARG A 6 -14.64 -30.91 16.51
N THR A 7 -14.85 -32.08 15.91
CA THR A 7 -13.79 -32.86 15.27
C THR A 7 -13.26 -32.14 14.03
N LEU A 8 -14.17 -31.57 13.23
CA LEU A 8 -13.82 -30.78 12.06
C LEU A 8 -13.03 -29.51 12.45
N ALA A 9 -13.48 -28.80 13.49
CA ALA A 9 -12.79 -27.62 13.99
C ALA A 9 -11.37 -27.96 14.47
N LYS A 10 -11.21 -29.06 15.22
CA LYS A 10 -9.89 -29.53 15.68
C LYS A 10 -8.97 -29.85 14.50
N ARG A 11 -9.48 -30.54 13.47
CA ARG A 11 -8.72 -30.86 12.27
C ARG A 11 -8.21 -29.60 11.58
N TRP A 12 -9.04 -28.57 11.43
CA TRP A 12 -8.62 -27.31 10.81
C TRP A 12 -7.57 -26.58 11.64
N VAL A 13 -7.72 -26.55 12.97
CA VAL A 13 -6.69 -25.99 13.86
C VAL A 13 -5.36 -26.69 13.67
N ASP A 14 -5.36 -28.02 13.64
CA ASP A 14 -4.13 -28.81 13.48
C ASP A 14 -3.52 -28.61 12.08
N THR A 15 -4.34 -28.52 11.04
CA THR A 15 -3.91 -28.16 9.68
C THR A 15 -3.22 -26.80 9.67
N TRP A 16 -3.81 -25.77 10.27
CA TRP A 16 -3.22 -24.42 10.30
C TRP A 16 -1.95 -24.35 11.13
N LYS A 17 -1.86 -25.09 12.24
CA LYS A 17 -0.63 -25.22 13.03
C LYS A 17 0.52 -25.81 12.21
N ALA A 18 0.23 -26.78 11.35
CA ALA A 18 1.23 -27.38 10.48
C ALA A 18 1.57 -26.49 9.27
N ALA A 19 0.56 -25.86 8.66
CA ALA A 19 0.73 -25.04 7.47
C ALA A 19 1.40 -23.69 7.76
N GLY A 20 1.13 -23.07 8.92
CA GLY A 20 1.65 -21.75 9.28
C GLY A 20 3.16 -21.61 9.12
N PRO A 21 3.99 -22.48 9.73
CA PRO A 21 5.43 -22.43 9.57
C PRO A 21 5.92 -22.65 8.13
N LEU A 22 5.19 -23.42 7.32
CA LEU A 22 5.54 -23.65 5.91
C LEU A 22 5.24 -22.40 5.07
N LEU A 23 4.10 -21.77 5.30
CA LEU A 23 3.72 -20.53 4.65
C LEU A 23 4.68 -19.39 5.00
N GLU A 24 5.18 -19.34 6.24
CA GLU A 24 6.17 -18.33 6.63
C GLU A 24 7.50 -18.52 5.89
N LYS A 25 7.94 -19.77 5.69
CA LYS A 25 9.14 -20.04 4.88
C LYS A 25 8.98 -19.58 3.44
N VAL A 26 7.83 -19.88 2.83
CA VAL A 26 7.51 -19.41 1.47
C VAL A 26 7.52 -17.89 1.42
N ARG A 27 6.87 -17.23 2.39
CA ARG A 27 6.86 -15.77 2.49
C ARG A 27 8.27 -15.18 2.61
N GLU A 28 9.13 -15.76 3.44
CA GLU A 28 10.52 -15.31 3.57
C GLU A 28 11.32 -15.48 2.29
N GLU A 29 11.13 -16.61 1.59
CA GLU A 29 11.75 -16.86 0.29
C GLU A 29 11.27 -15.86 -0.76
N ASP A 30 9.97 -15.59 -0.82
CA ASP A 30 9.38 -14.58 -1.71
C ASP A 30 9.94 -13.19 -1.43
N ILE A 31 10.08 -12.79 -0.16
CA ILE A 31 10.68 -11.50 0.20
C ILE A 31 12.14 -11.42 -0.25
N ARG A 32 12.93 -12.49 -0.02
CA ARG A 32 14.34 -12.54 -0.44
C ARG A 32 14.49 -12.54 -1.95
N ALA A 33 13.56 -13.17 -2.67
CA ALA A 33 13.53 -13.24 -4.13
C ALA A 33 12.91 -11.99 -4.77
N SER A 34 12.24 -11.13 -3.99
CA SER A 34 11.58 -9.94 -4.51
C SER A 34 12.58 -8.98 -5.14
N ASP A 35 12.35 -8.64 -6.41
CA ASP A 35 13.10 -7.60 -7.11
C ASP A 35 12.27 -6.33 -7.03
N THR A 36 12.46 -5.58 -5.96
CA THR A 36 11.71 -4.35 -5.69
C THR A 36 11.76 -3.40 -6.88
N MET A 37 12.90 -3.27 -7.55
CA MET A 37 13.02 -2.34 -8.68
C MET A 37 12.20 -2.78 -9.89
N ARG A 38 12.18 -4.09 -10.17
CA ARG A 38 11.30 -4.67 -11.20
C ARG A 38 9.83 -4.51 -10.83
N ASP A 39 9.47 -4.81 -9.59
CA ASP A 39 8.09 -4.74 -9.12
C ASP A 39 7.56 -3.30 -9.14
N PHE A 40 8.41 -2.31 -8.85
CA PHE A 40 8.04 -0.89 -8.94
C PHE A 40 7.76 -0.43 -10.37
N GLN A 41 8.21 -1.15 -11.42
CA GLN A 41 7.92 -0.77 -12.80
C GLN A 41 6.43 -0.75 -13.12
N ILE A 42 5.60 -1.51 -12.39
CA ILE A 42 4.13 -1.47 -12.58
C ILE A 42 3.54 -0.08 -12.26
N TYR A 43 4.23 0.70 -11.42
CA TYR A 43 3.84 2.05 -11.05
C TYR A 43 4.44 3.11 -11.98
N ALA A 44 5.30 2.73 -12.92
CA ALA A 44 5.87 3.66 -13.88
C ALA A 44 4.77 4.32 -14.71
N GLY A 45 4.81 5.64 -14.85
CA GLY A 45 3.79 6.38 -15.60
C GLY A 45 2.58 6.82 -14.78
N LEU A 46 2.39 6.36 -13.54
CA LEU A 46 1.23 6.75 -12.73
C LEU A 46 1.23 8.24 -12.38
N ALA A 47 2.40 8.79 -12.07
CA ALA A 47 2.54 10.22 -11.79
C ALA A 47 2.16 11.04 -13.04
N GLU A 48 2.65 10.63 -14.21
CA GLU A 48 2.37 11.26 -15.50
C GLU A 48 0.88 11.15 -15.86
N MET A 49 0.24 10.02 -15.57
CA MET A 49 -1.21 9.83 -15.77
C MET A 49 -2.03 10.78 -14.89
N GLU A 50 -1.67 10.95 -13.62
CA GLU A 50 -2.39 11.85 -12.72
C GLU A 50 -2.14 13.33 -13.05
N VAL A 51 -0.91 13.70 -13.44
CA VAL A 51 -0.60 15.06 -13.92
C VAL A 51 -1.44 15.41 -15.16
N LYS A 52 -1.65 14.46 -16.09
CA LYS A 52 -2.53 14.69 -17.25
C LYS A 52 -3.98 14.96 -16.88
N LYS A 53 -4.49 14.37 -15.79
CA LYS A 53 -5.87 14.59 -15.32
C LYS A 53 -6.05 15.94 -14.60
N ARG A 54 -4.95 16.52 -14.10
CA ARG A 54 -4.94 17.75 -13.31
C ARG A 54 -3.92 18.72 -13.89
N PRO A 55 -4.28 19.45 -14.96
CA PRO A 55 -3.37 20.41 -15.56
C PRO A 55 -2.94 21.44 -14.51
N PRO A 56 -1.68 21.92 -14.56
CA PRO A 56 -1.18 22.88 -13.59
C PRO A 56 -2.01 24.17 -13.67
N PRO A 57 -2.28 24.82 -12.53
CA PRO A 57 -2.92 26.12 -12.54
C PRO A 57 -2.08 27.15 -13.29
N PRO A 58 -2.70 28.21 -13.83
CA PRO A 58 -1.99 29.23 -14.62
C PRO A 58 -0.96 30.04 -13.82
N THR A 59 -0.91 29.85 -12.49
CA THR A 59 0.09 30.49 -11.62
C THR A 59 0.78 29.44 -10.76
N SER A 60 2.03 29.71 -10.38
CA SER A 60 2.88 28.82 -9.59
C SER A 60 2.50 28.71 -8.10
N GLY A 61 1.38 29.31 -7.67
CA GLY A 61 1.02 29.44 -6.26
C GLY A 61 1.78 30.54 -5.51
N LEU A 62 2.85 31.10 -6.09
CA LEU A 62 3.60 32.21 -5.47
C LEU A 62 2.73 33.46 -5.29
N VAL A 63 1.80 33.73 -6.21
CA VAL A 63 0.84 34.84 -6.09
C VAL A 63 -0.10 34.63 -4.90
N GLU A 64 -0.58 33.40 -4.71
CA GLU A 64 -1.40 33.00 -3.55
C GLU A 64 -0.63 33.19 -2.24
N GLN A 65 0.63 32.73 -2.22
CA GLN A 65 1.52 32.85 -1.07
C GLN A 65 1.75 34.31 -0.66
N GLN A 66 2.03 35.21 -1.62
CA GLN A 66 2.19 36.63 -1.32
C GLN A 66 0.92 37.25 -0.74
N ARG A 67 -0.26 36.88 -1.25
CA ARG A 67 -1.55 37.33 -0.67
C ARG A 67 -1.70 36.88 0.78
N TRP A 68 -1.30 35.66 1.11
CA TRP A 68 -1.32 35.17 2.49
C TRP A 68 -0.34 35.91 3.39
N PHE A 69 0.87 36.18 2.93
CA PHE A 69 1.85 36.97 3.70
C PHE A 69 1.36 38.39 3.98
N MET A 70 0.74 39.06 2.99
CA MET A 70 0.15 40.37 3.23
C MET A 70 -0.99 40.33 4.25
N LYS A 71 -1.85 39.30 4.21
CA LYS A 71 -2.91 39.13 5.22
C LYS A 71 -2.34 38.95 6.63
N LEU A 72 -1.29 38.13 6.76
CA LEU A 72 -0.61 37.89 8.04
C LEU A 72 0.17 39.12 8.54
N ALA A 73 0.66 39.97 7.64
CA ALA A 73 1.32 41.21 8.01
C ALA A 73 0.33 42.32 8.42
N ALA A 74 -0.94 42.19 8.04
CA ALA A 74 -2.01 43.13 8.35
C ALA A 74 -2.80 42.78 9.63
N SER A 75 -2.47 41.65 10.26
CA SER A 75 -3.01 41.17 11.54
C SER A 75 -2.05 41.41 12.68
#